data_AF-A0A316W2J3-F1
#
_entry.id   AF-A0A316W2J3-F1
#
_cell.length_a   1.000
_cell.length_b   1.000
_cell.length_c   1.000
_cell.angle_alpha   90.00
_cell.angle_beta   90.00
_cell.angle_gamma   90.00
#
_symmetry.space_group_name_H-M   'P 1'
#
loop_
_entity.id
_entity.type
_entity.pdbx_description
1 polymer ?
#
loop_
_entity_poly.entity_id
_entity_poly.type
_entity_poly.pdbx_seq_one_letter_code
_entity_poly.pdbx_strand_id
1 'polypeptide(L)'
;MKFTLVAAFASVAALVAFAPAAQAADDRVIADFKGGNGDEFCNSWRCNCINYVPKNKKLSFQTAYCQKGDFSGNFPDSKARVFCSFTDGSKTTTVTKHVAAATFATLE
;
A
#
# COMPACT_ATOMS: atom_id res chain seq x y z
N MET A 1 19.65 -68.12 -23.44
CA MET A 1 19.23 -66.86 -24.09
C MET A 1 18.47 -66.05 -23.05
N LYS A 2 18.99 -64.86 -22.70
CA LYS A 2 18.46 -64.02 -21.60
C LYS A 2 17.36 -63.09 -22.14
N PHE A 3 16.24 -63.04 -21.42
CA PHE A 3 15.14 -62.08 -21.55
C PHE A 3 15.67 -60.63 -21.46
N THR A 4 14.90 -59.64 -21.93
CA THR A 4 14.28 -58.61 -21.05
C THR A 4 13.82 -57.34 -21.80
N LEU A 5 12.51 -57.11 -21.69
CA LEU A 5 11.72 -55.87 -21.55
C LEU A 5 11.80 -54.71 -22.56
N VAL A 6 10.62 -54.52 -23.18
CA VAL A 6 10.07 -53.29 -23.74
C VAL A 6 9.96 -52.21 -22.64
N ALA A 7 10.47 -51.01 -22.91
CA ALA A 7 10.18 -49.83 -22.09
C ALA A 7 9.60 -48.72 -22.99
N ALA A 8 8.29 -48.53 -22.88
CA ALA A 8 7.58 -47.39 -23.43
C ALA A 8 7.89 -46.14 -22.60
N PHE A 9 8.55 -45.15 -23.20
CA PHE A 9 8.79 -43.87 -22.55
C PHE A 9 7.53 -43.02 -22.63
N ALA A 10 6.76 -43.01 -21.54
CA ALA A 10 5.66 -42.09 -21.33
C ALA A 10 6.22 -40.68 -21.10
N SER A 11 5.96 -39.78 -22.05
CA SER A 11 6.34 -38.36 -21.94
C SER A 11 5.52 -37.69 -20.83
N VAL A 12 6.18 -37.39 -19.70
CA VAL A 12 5.61 -36.65 -18.58
C VAL A 12 5.35 -35.20 -19.02
N ALA A 13 4.09 -34.84 -19.24
CA ALA A 13 3.68 -33.47 -19.47
C ALA A 13 3.84 -32.66 -18.17
N ALA A 14 4.90 -31.86 -18.08
CA ALA A 14 5.11 -30.94 -16.98
C ALA A 14 4.07 -29.80 -17.07
N LEU A 15 3.01 -29.89 -16.25
CA LEU A 15 2.13 -28.77 -15.96
C LEU A 15 2.92 -27.73 -15.15
N VAL A 16 3.47 -26.73 -15.85
CA VAL A 16 4.01 -25.53 -15.22
C VAL A 16 2.81 -24.72 -14.70
N ALA A 17 2.47 -24.94 -13.43
CA ALA A 17 1.48 -24.13 -12.74
C ALA A 17 2.05 -22.71 -12.56
N PHE A 18 1.67 -21.80 -13.46
CA PHE A 18 1.88 -20.37 -13.28
C PHE A 18 0.97 -19.89 -12.14
N ALA A 19 1.49 -19.90 -10.92
CA ALA A 19 0.84 -19.17 -9.83
C ALA A 19 0.93 -17.67 -10.16
N PRO A 20 -0.19 -16.94 -10.27
CA PRO A 20 -0.12 -15.50 -10.43
C PRO A 20 0.50 -14.92 -9.16
N ALA A 21 1.64 -14.24 -9.31
CA ALA A 21 2.23 -13.46 -8.24
C ALA A 21 1.20 -12.40 -7.83
N ALA A 22 0.64 -12.54 -6.63
CA ALA A 22 -0.16 -11.48 -6.02
C ALA A 22 0.78 -10.30 -5.78
N GLN A 23 0.79 -9.34 -6.71
CA GLN A 23 1.44 -8.06 -6.51
C GLN A 23 0.66 -7.33 -5.41
N ALA A 24 1.25 -7.18 -4.23
CA ALA A 24 0.72 -6.28 -3.22
C ALA A 24 0.75 -4.87 -3.80
N ALA A 25 -0.42 -4.30 -4.09
CA ALA A 25 -0.53 -2.91 -4.51
C ALA A 25 -0.02 -2.03 -3.36
N ASP A 26 1.00 -1.24 -3.64
CA ASP A 26 1.47 -0.22 -2.72
C ASP A 26 0.61 1.03 -2.90
N ASP A 27 -0.41 1.20 -2.05
CA ASP A 27 -1.32 2.34 -2.09
C ASP A 27 -0.74 3.62 -1.46
N ARG A 28 0.55 3.62 -1.11
CA ARG A 28 1.23 4.81 -0.58
C ARG A 28 1.45 5.83 -1.70
N VAL A 29 1.22 7.09 -1.40
CA VAL A 29 1.51 8.22 -2.31
C VAL A 29 2.47 9.19 -1.64
N ILE A 30 3.09 10.06 -2.44
CA ILE A 30 3.94 11.13 -1.91
C ILE A 30 3.10 12.35 -1.60
N ALA A 31 3.25 12.86 -0.37
CA ALA A 31 2.76 14.15 0.05
C ALA A 31 3.94 15.13 0.15
N ASP A 32 3.86 16.24 -0.58
CA ASP A 32 4.72 17.41 -0.42
C ASP A 32 4.07 18.37 0.59
N PHE A 33 4.76 18.63 1.70
CA PHE A 33 4.30 19.51 2.77
C PHE A 33 5.10 20.82 2.87
N LYS A 34 5.82 21.18 1.80
CA LYS A 34 6.54 22.45 1.60
C LYS A 34 7.28 22.97 2.83
N GLY A 35 8.27 22.21 3.27
CA GLY A 35 9.23 22.59 4.30
C GLY A 35 8.65 22.51 5.71
N GLY A 36 9.45 21.99 6.64
CA GLY A 36 9.07 21.81 8.03
C GLY A 36 9.81 20.64 8.66
N ASN A 37 9.30 20.15 9.78
CA ASN A 37 9.80 18.95 10.46
C ASN A 37 8.97 17.74 9.99
N GLY A 38 9.60 16.76 9.32
CA GLY A 38 8.89 15.58 8.81
C GLY A 38 8.19 14.75 9.89
N ASP A 39 8.69 14.77 11.12
CA ASP A 39 8.07 14.05 12.24
C ASP A 39 6.78 14.76 12.70
N GLU A 40 6.78 16.09 12.73
CA GLU A 40 5.58 16.89 13.00
C GLU A 40 4.52 16.70 11.91
N PHE A 41 4.94 16.73 10.64
CA PHE A 41 4.06 16.43 9.52
C PHE A 41 3.42 15.05 9.68
N CYS A 42 4.22 14.01 9.94
CA CYS A 42 3.70 12.66 10.08
C CYS A 42 2.78 12.48 11.29
N ASN A 43 3.04 13.18 12.40
CA ASN A 43 2.12 13.19 13.54
C ASN A 43 0.80 13.88 13.17
N SER A 44 0.86 15.04 12.51
CA SER A 44 -0.32 15.75 12.01
C SER A 44 -1.13 14.90 11.03
N TRP A 45 -0.47 14.20 10.11
CA TRP A 45 -1.11 13.28 9.17
C TRP A 45 -1.88 12.18 9.89
N ARG A 46 -1.24 11.48 10.84
CA ARG A 46 -1.89 10.40 11.59
C ARG A 46 -3.09 10.91 12.38
N CYS A 47 -2.94 12.05 13.06
CA CYS A 47 -4.04 12.68 13.80
C CYS A 47 -5.21 13.05 12.89
N ASN A 48 -4.96 13.68 11.73
CA ASN A 48 -6.02 14.05 10.79
C ASN A 48 -6.67 12.83 10.14
N CYS A 49 -5.91 11.77 9.87
CA CYS A 49 -6.45 10.53 9.33
C CYS A 49 -7.37 9.82 10.33
N ILE A 50 -6.96 9.67 11.59
CA ILE A 50 -7.76 8.99 12.63
C ILE A 50 -9.03 9.78 12.96
N ASN A 51 -8.93 11.12 13.00
CA ASN A 51 -10.06 11.99 13.33
C ASN A 51 -10.93 12.35 12.12
N TYR A 52 -10.58 11.90 10.91
CA TYR A 52 -11.42 12.10 9.75
C TYR A 52 -12.74 11.37 9.94
N VAL A 53 -13.85 12.07 9.74
CA VAL A 53 -15.21 11.51 9.82
C VAL A 53 -15.74 11.32 8.40
N PRO A 54 -15.78 10.08 7.86
CA PRO A 54 -16.29 9.84 6.53
C PRO A 54 -17.77 10.24 6.41
N LYS A 55 -18.18 10.63 5.20
CA LYS A 55 -19.59 10.83 4.87
C LYS A 55 -20.38 9.53 5.00
N ASN A 56 -19.81 8.42 4.53
CA ASN A 56 -20.37 7.09 4.73
C ASN A 56 -20.09 6.61 6.16
N LYS A 57 -21.12 6.58 7.00
CA LYS A 57 -21.02 6.21 8.43
C LYS A 57 -20.75 4.72 8.68
N LYS A 58 -20.78 3.88 7.65
CA LYS A 58 -20.38 2.46 7.75
C LYS A 58 -18.87 2.27 7.74
N LEU A 59 -18.12 3.29 7.33
CA LEU A 59 -16.66 3.24 7.28
C LEU A 59 -16.08 3.50 8.68
N SER A 60 -15.22 2.58 9.11
CA SER A 60 -14.44 2.65 10.35
C SER A 60 -12.96 2.84 10.01
N PHE A 61 -12.21 3.52 10.89
CA PHE A 61 -10.78 3.73 10.70
C PHE A 61 -10.06 2.37 10.59
N GLN A 62 -9.17 2.24 9.60
CA GLN A 62 -8.36 1.02 9.42
C GLN A 62 -6.89 1.29 9.69
N THR A 63 -6.27 2.22 8.95
CA THR A 63 -4.86 2.53 9.14
C THR A 63 -4.49 3.95 8.70
N ALA A 64 -3.50 4.51 9.38
CA ALA A 64 -2.83 5.76 9.06
C ALA A 64 -1.33 5.48 8.93
N TYR A 65 -0.80 5.64 7.73
CA TYR A 65 0.62 5.52 7.47
C TYR A 65 1.21 6.88 7.14
N CYS A 66 2.36 7.16 7.73
CA CYS A 66 3.24 8.22 7.29
C CYS A 66 4.68 7.80 7.54
N GLN A 67 5.53 7.99 6.54
CA GLN A 67 6.97 7.86 6.65
C GLN A 67 7.62 9.04 5.96
N LYS A 68 8.48 9.76 6.68
CA LYS A 68 9.24 10.87 6.11
C LYS A 68 10.14 10.41 4.95
N GLY A 69 10.27 11.30 3.98
CA GLY A 69 10.99 11.11 2.73
C GLY A 69 10.16 10.46 1.62
N ASP A 70 10.68 10.58 0.40
CA ASP A 70 10.13 9.94 -0.80
C ASP A 70 10.35 8.40 -0.80
N PHE A 71 10.06 7.73 -1.92
CA PHE A 71 10.27 6.28 -2.05
C PHE A 71 11.74 5.84 -1.92
N SER A 72 12.69 6.76 -2.12
CA SER A 72 14.13 6.54 -1.91
C SER A 72 14.60 6.98 -0.52
N GLY A 73 13.73 7.58 0.29
CA GLY A 73 14.06 8.16 1.60
C GLY A 73 14.66 9.57 1.54
N ASN A 74 14.65 10.22 0.37
CA ASN A 74 15.14 11.60 0.23
C ASN A 74 14.09 12.62 0.70
N PHE A 75 14.54 13.85 0.97
CA PHE A 75 13.67 14.97 1.35
C PHE A 75 12.80 14.70 2.61
N PRO A 76 13.36 14.19 3.72
CA PRO A 76 12.59 13.84 4.91
C PRO A 76 11.83 15.03 5.53
N ASP A 77 12.28 16.25 5.27
CA ASP A 77 11.73 17.49 5.85
C ASP A 77 10.83 18.26 4.88
N SER A 78 10.50 17.68 3.74
CA SER A 78 9.55 18.29 2.78
C SER A 78 8.65 17.29 2.07
N LYS A 79 8.97 15.99 2.11
CA LYS A 79 8.17 14.92 1.51
C LYS A 79 7.91 13.80 2.50
N ALA A 80 6.78 13.12 2.34
CA ALA A 80 6.49 11.89 3.07
C ALA A 80 5.67 10.94 2.22
N ARG A 81 5.92 9.65 2.38
CA ARG A 81 5.02 8.58 1.92
C ARG A 81 3.87 8.45 2.89
N VAL A 82 2.65 8.57 2.38
CA VAL A 82 1.45 8.61 3.19
C VAL A 82 0.38 7.67 2.67
N PHE A 83 -0.44 7.16 3.59
CA PHE A 83 -1.65 6.42 3.29
C PHE A 83 -2.65 6.61 4.43
N CYS A 84 -3.93 6.69 4.11
CA CYS A 84 -5.00 6.78 5.09
C CYS A 84 -6.19 5.99 4.58
N SER A 85 -6.64 5.00 5.35
CA SER A 85 -7.73 4.12 4.92
C SER A 85 -8.73 3.81 6.02
N PHE A 86 -9.93 3.55 5.53
CA PHE A 86 -11.11 3.16 6.30
C PHE A 86 -11.71 1.90 5.68
N THR A 87 -12.47 1.14 6.44
CA THR A 87 -13.14 -0.08 5.96
C THR A 87 -14.55 -0.22 6.50
N ASP A 88 -15.43 -0.84 5.72
CA ASP A 88 -16.75 -1.30 6.14
C ASP A 88 -16.76 -2.78 6.57
N GLY A 89 -15.57 -3.38 6.73
CA GLY A 89 -15.37 -4.80 7.03
C GLY A 89 -15.31 -5.70 5.79
N SER A 90 -15.68 -5.20 4.60
CA SER A 90 -15.59 -5.95 3.34
C SER A 90 -14.67 -5.28 2.31
N LYS A 91 -14.61 -3.95 2.31
CA LYS A 91 -13.80 -3.16 1.37
C LYS A 91 -12.99 -2.11 2.10
N THR A 92 -11.80 -1.83 1.59
CA THR A 92 -10.96 -0.70 2.01
C THR A 92 -11.24 0.51 1.13
N THR A 93 -11.34 1.68 1.75
CA THR A 93 -11.51 2.99 1.11
C THR A 93 -10.38 3.91 1.55
N THR A 94 -9.66 4.44 0.59
CA THR A 94 -8.55 5.37 0.82
C THR A 94 -9.05 6.81 0.83
N VAL A 95 -8.63 7.62 1.81
CA VAL A 95 -9.08 9.03 1.99
C VAL A 95 -7.93 10.04 2.00
N THR A 96 -6.78 9.64 1.46
CA THR A 96 -5.53 10.40 1.43
C THR A 96 -5.68 11.84 0.91
N LYS A 97 -6.53 12.10 -0.09
CA LYS A 97 -6.77 13.46 -0.64
C LYS A 97 -7.34 14.43 0.40
N HIS A 98 -8.29 13.98 1.22
CA HIS A 98 -8.90 14.83 2.25
C HIS A 98 -7.93 15.11 3.38
N VAL A 99 -7.15 14.11 3.78
CA VAL A 99 -6.14 14.25 4.84
C VAL A 99 -5.03 15.20 4.39
N ALA A 100 -4.55 15.08 3.14
CA ALA A 100 -3.53 15.96 2.59
C ALA A 100 -3.95 17.43 2.64
N ALA A 101 -5.18 17.74 2.24
CA ALA A 101 -5.71 19.10 2.33
C ALA A 101 -5.76 19.61 3.79
N ALA A 102 -6.14 18.76 4.74
CA ALA A 102 -6.19 19.11 6.16
C ALA A 102 -4.79 19.32 6.78
N THR A 103 -3.76 18.70 6.21
CA THR A 103 -2.35 18.88 6.60
C THR A 103 -1.61 19.90 5.74
N PHE A 104 -2.30 20.69 4.90
CA PHE A 104 -1.70 21.64 3.97
C PHE A 104 -0.68 21.02 2.98
N ALA A 105 -0.79 19.72 2.73
CA ALA A 105 0.06 19.00 1.81
C ALA A 105 -0.56 18.87 0.42
N THR A 106 0.29 18.76 -0.59
CA THR A 106 -0.08 18.45 -1.97
C THR A 106 0.33 17.01 -2.28
N LEU A 107 -0.54 16.24 -2.92
CA LEU A 107 -0.20 14.88 -3.36
C LEU A 107 0.47 14.92 -4.73
N GLU A 108 1.53 14.15 -4.91
CA GLU A 108 2.19 13.90 -6.21
C GLU A 108 1.55 12.73 -6.96
#